data_AF-A0AAD6T825-F1
#
_entry.id   AF-A0AAD6T825-F1
#
_cell.length_a   1.000
_cell.length_b   1.000
_cell.length_c   1.000
_cell.angle_alpha   90.00
_cell.angle_beta   90.00
_cell.angle_gamma   90.00
#
_symmetry.space_group_name_H-M   'P 1'
#
loop_
_entity.id
_entity.type
_entity.pdbx_description
1 polymer ?
#
loop_
_entity_poly.entity_id
_entity_poly.type
_entity_poly.pdbx_seq_one_letter_code
_entity_poly.pdbx_strand_id
1 'polypeptide(L)'
;MSAALDGLCFKNVPAEDLGQAIEIETQGFPPDEAATLDAFRHRQRMASDLFLGAYRNNQLVGYVCSTLSPDTSLSHDSMSVHIPGSSSVCIHSVCVSSANRGQGVGSKLLREYIARLETAHREKSAPYQRILLITHENLRKFYEKAGFEWVGASAVAHGSLPWYEMRTILGSGSTALESPPQGAFEALQRPSNENPAPRLLSSFPGGIPDVSFNEPSLRSNKFDLLCPRSSCGSVILNHGVAKFIEAASVQMEPANHPRDPLLLALPEPPAVTQWWLVAPSAMEFENIGFSHAIKSLGDKIKLLACAECDLGPLGWCKEGGTEFWLACSRVGYRTS
;
A
#
# COMPACT_ATOMS: atom_id res chain seq x y z
N MET A 1 21.83 -8.59 19.34
CA MET A 1 21.75 -9.37 18.09
C MET A 1 20.27 -9.62 17.79
N SER A 2 19.68 -8.83 16.89
CA SER A 2 18.26 -8.91 16.51
C SER A 2 18.17 -9.68 15.20
N ALA A 3 17.80 -10.96 15.26
CA ALA A 3 17.58 -11.78 14.09
C ALA A 3 16.17 -11.52 13.53
N ALA A 4 16.10 -11.42 12.20
CA ALA A 4 14.95 -11.07 11.38
C ALA A 4 13.68 -11.89 11.65
N LEU A 5 12.56 -11.21 11.91
CA LEU A 5 11.24 -11.84 12.06
C LEU A 5 10.49 -12.08 10.73
N ASP A 6 10.97 -11.55 9.60
CA ASP A 6 10.30 -11.70 8.28
C ASP A 6 11.09 -12.50 7.23
N GLY A 7 12.33 -12.91 7.55
CA GLY A 7 13.20 -13.69 6.66
C GLY A 7 13.53 -13.03 5.30
N LEU A 8 13.22 -11.75 5.13
CA LEU A 8 13.43 -10.99 3.90
C LEU A 8 14.81 -10.30 3.91
N CYS A 9 15.59 -10.49 2.87
CA CYS A 9 16.92 -9.92 2.68
C CYS A 9 16.98 -9.15 1.36
N PHE A 10 17.73 -8.04 1.32
CA PHE A 10 17.86 -7.21 0.13
C PHE A 10 19.30 -7.21 -0.38
N LYS A 11 19.52 -7.67 -1.61
CA LYS A 11 20.84 -7.70 -2.26
C LYS A 11 20.68 -7.41 -3.74
N ASN A 12 21.75 -6.94 -4.38
CA ASN A 12 21.73 -6.72 -5.82
C ASN A 12 21.50 -8.05 -6.54
N VAL A 13 20.69 -8.04 -7.60
CA VAL A 13 20.34 -9.26 -8.34
C VAL A 13 21.54 -9.68 -9.18
N PRO A 14 22.15 -10.85 -8.88
CA PRO A 14 23.26 -11.33 -9.67
C PRO A 14 22.77 -11.93 -11.01
N ALA A 15 23.69 -12.15 -11.95
CA ALA A 15 23.32 -12.59 -13.29
C ALA A 15 22.62 -13.96 -13.30
N GLU A 16 22.97 -14.84 -12.35
CA GLU A 16 22.35 -16.15 -12.17
C GLU A 16 20.86 -16.08 -11.79
N ASP A 17 20.41 -15.00 -11.14
CA ASP A 17 19.03 -14.85 -10.68
C ASP A 17 18.12 -14.16 -11.72
N LEU A 18 18.65 -13.77 -12.88
CA LEU A 18 17.85 -13.13 -13.95
C LEU A 18 16.73 -14.04 -14.48
N GLY A 19 16.92 -15.35 -14.42
CA GLY A 19 15.88 -16.33 -14.75
C GLY A 19 14.67 -16.23 -13.82
N GLN A 20 14.91 -16.05 -12.51
CA GLN A 20 13.82 -15.83 -11.55
C GLN A 20 13.19 -14.44 -11.72
N ALA A 21 13.99 -13.43 -12.04
CA ALA A 21 13.49 -12.07 -12.23
C ALA A 21 12.55 -11.97 -13.44
N ILE A 22 12.89 -12.60 -14.57
CA ILE A 22 12.03 -12.60 -15.76
C ILE A 22 10.73 -13.40 -15.55
N GLU A 23 10.77 -14.46 -14.74
CA GLU A 23 9.57 -15.21 -14.37
C GLU A 23 8.61 -14.32 -13.56
N ILE A 24 9.16 -13.54 -12.61
CA ILE A 24 8.39 -12.57 -11.82
C ILE A 24 7.84 -11.43 -12.70
N GLU A 25 8.62 -10.93 -13.66
CA GLU A 25 8.19 -9.91 -14.65
C GLU A 25 6.95 -10.39 -15.42
N THR A 26 7.03 -11.61 -15.96
CA THR A 26 5.98 -12.20 -16.81
C THR A 26 4.70 -12.49 -16.02
N GLN A 27 4.80 -12.68 -14.70
CA GLN A 27 3.65 -12.75 -13.78
C GLN A 27 3.10 -11.37 -13.39
N GLY A 28 3.90 -10.32 -13.54
CA GLY A 28 3.60 -8.94 -13.14
C GLY A 28 2.93 -8.11 -14.23
N PHE A 29 3.31 -8.36 -15.48
CA PHE A 29 2.87 -7.58 -16.65
C PHE A 29 2.23 -8.46 -17.73
N PRO A 30 1.30 -7.92 -18.52
CA PRO A 30 0.85 -8.58 -19.74
C PRO A 30 2.00 -8.68 -20.77
N PRO A 31 1.92 -9.62 -21.74
CA PRO A 31 3.02 -9.89 -22.66
C PRO A 31 3.48 -8.71 -23.52
N ASP A 32 2.61 -7.73 -23.76
CA ASP A 32 2.88 -6.50 -24.52
C ASP A 32 3.55 -5.39 -23.70
N GLU A 33 3.62 -5.55 -22.37
CA GLU A 33 4.27 -4.61 -21.45
C GLU A 33 5.52 -5.20 -20.78
N ALA A 34 5.56 -6.53 -20.62
CA ALA A 34 6.69 -7.22 -19.99
C ALA A 34 8.00 -7.00 -20.77
N ALA A 35 9.06 -6.64 -20.06
CA ALA A 35 10.39 -6.54 -20.66
C ALA A 35 10.98 -7.92 -20.99
N THR A 36 11.88 -7.96 -21.98
CA THR A 36 12.50 -9.21 -22.44
C THR A 36 13.69 -9.63 -21.57
N LEU A 37 14.04 -10.91 -21.61
CA LEU A 37 15.24 -11.42 -20.92
C LEU A 37 16.53 -10.71 -21.38
N ASP A 38 16.62 -10.33 -22.66
CA ASP A 38 17.79 -9.61 -23.17
C ASP A 38 17.87 -8.18 -22.63
N ALA A 39 16.73 -7.51 -22.43
CA ALA A 39 16.69 -6.22 -21.72
C ALA A 39 17.17 -6.38 -20.27
N PHE A 40 16.77 -7.45 -19.58
CA PHE A 40 17.25 -7.74 -18.22
C PHE A 40 18.75 -8.02 -18.17
N ARG A 41 19.28 -8.84 -19.08
CA ARG A 41 20.73 -9.10 -19.21
C ARG A 41 21.51 -7.83 -19.49
N HIS A 42 20.98 -6.97 -20.38
CA HIS A 42 21.61 -5.69 -20.67
C HIS A 42 21.63 -4.78 -19.44
N ARG A 43 20.48 -4.58 -18.79
CA ARG A 43 20.35 -3.75 -17.58
C ARG A 43 21.23 -4.26 -16.43
N GLN A 44 21.25 -5.57 -16.19
CA GLN A 44 22.09 -6.16 -15.15
C GLN A 44 23.58 -5.97 -15.44
N ARG A 45 24.01 -6.12 -16.70
CA ARG A 45 25.42 -5.91 -17.07
C ARG A 45 25.85 -4.45 -16.95
N MET A 46 24.97 -3.53 -17.36
CA MET A 46 25.30 -2.10 -17.43
C MET A 46 25.09 -1.38 -16.10
N ALA A 47 24.12 -1.84 -15.30
CA ALA A 47 23.63 -1.15 -14.11
C ALA A 47 23.32 -2.13 -12.97
N SER A 48 24.21 -3.10 -12.72
CA SER A 48 24.04 -4.11 -11.65
C SER A 48 23.75 -3.50 -10.28
N ASP A 49 24.34 -2.35 -9.99
CA ASP A 49 24.19 -1.65 -8.71
C ASP A 49 22.81 -1.00 -8.54
N LEU A 50 22.06 -0.85 -9.63
CA LEU A 50 20.69 -0.33 -9.66
C LEU A 50 19.65 -1.44 -9.83
N PHE A 51 20.07 -2.70 -9.71
CA PHE A 51 19.19 -3.86 -9.79
C PHE A 51 19.12 -4.52 -8.40
N LEU A 52 18.08 -4.18 -7.63
CA LEU A 52 17.89 -4.67 -6.27
C LEU A 52 16.86 -5.80 -6.23
N GLY A 53 17.16 -6.87 -5.52
CA GLY A 53 16.27 -8.00 -5.27
C GLY A 53 15.88 -8.13 -3.80
N ALA A 54 14.65 -8.56 -3.57
CA ALA A 54 14.14 -9.04 -2.28
C ALA A 54 14.18 -10.57 -2.27
N TYR A 55 14.81 -11.15 -1.25
CA TYR A 55 15.05 -12.58 -1.13
C TYR A 55 14.45 -13.14 0.14
N ARG A 56 13.82 -14.30 0.04
CA ARG A 56 13.31 -15.07 1.18
C ARG A 56 13.79 -16.51 1.04
N ASN A 57 14.46 -17.05 2.05
CA ASN A 57 15.09 -18.38 1.99
C ASN A 57 15.98 -18.57 0.75
N ASN A 58 16.75 -17.54 0.39
CA ASN A 58 17.61 -17.48 -0.80
C ASN A 58 16.89 -17.57 -2.16
N GLN A 59 15.56 -17.47 -2.19
CA GLN A 59 14.76 -17.35 -3.42
C GLN A 59 14.42 -15.89 -3.69
N LEU A 60 14.53 -15.45 -4.95
CA LEU A 60 14.11 -14.12 -5.35
C LEU A 60 12.57 -14.04 -5.30
N VAL A 61 12.03 -13.10 -4.53
CA VAL A 61 10.57 -12.92 -4.37
C VAL A 61 10.06 -11.60 -4.92
N GLY A 62 10.96 -10.67 -5.26
CA GLY A 62 10.66 -9.43 -5.96
C GLY A 62 11.93 -8.66 -6.32
N TYR A 63 11.84 -7.71 -7.24
CA TYR A 63 12.98 -6.88 -7.64
C TYR A 63 12.55 -5.48 -8.12
N VAL A 64 13.54 -4.60 -8.15
CA VAL A 64 13.52 -3.29 -8.82
C VAL A 64 14.72 -3.25 -9.75
N CYS A 65 14.52 -2.81 -11.00
CA CYS A 65 15.62 -2.56 -11.92
C CYS A 65 15.53 -1.15 -12.52
N SER A 66 16.68 -0.50 -12.68
CA SER A 66 16.75 0.88 -13.15
C SER A 66 17.99 1.12 -14.02
N THR A 67 17.95 2.17 -14.83
CA THR A 67 19.11 2.74 -15.52
C THR A 67 19.29 4.20 -15.13
N LEU A 68 20.32 4.84 -15.70
CA LEU A 68 20.61 6.25 -15.47
C LEU A 68 20.42 7.03 -16.76
N SER A 69 19.82 8.22 -16.64
CA SER A 69 19.67 9.19 -17.71
C SER A 69 19.95 10.60 -17.20
N PRO A 70 20.49 11.51 -18.03
CA PRO A 70 20.59 12.92 -17.69
C PRO A 70 19.22 13.63 -17.71
N ASP A 71 18.23 13.04 -18.38
CA ASP A 71 16.91 13.64 -18.57
C ASP A 71 16.17 13.82 -17.23
N THR A 72 15.42 14.91 -17.11
CA THR A 72 14.65 15.23 -15.89
C THR A 72 13.23 14.66 -15.91
N SER A 73 12.82 14.04 -17.02
CA SER A 73 11.53 13.39 -17.25
C SER A 73 11.73 12.20 -18.20
N LEU A 74 10.79 11.25 -18.23
CA LEU A 74 10.96 10.01 -18.98
C LEU A 74 10.64 10.18 -20.47
N SER A 75 11.60 9.80 -21.29
CA SER A 75 11.56 9.68 -22.74
C SER A 75 11.83 8.24 -23.18
N HIS A 76 11.52 7.88 -24.42
CA HIS A 76 11.83 6.55 -24.97
C HIS A 76 13.34 6.24 -24.89
N ASP A 77 14.19 7.24 -25.12
CA ASP A 77 15.64 7.12 -25.03
C ASP A 77 16.10 6.88 -23.59
N SER A 78 15.56 7.63 -22.62
CA SER A 78 15.87 7.45 -21.19
C SER A 78 15.47 6.06 -20.66
N MET A 79 14.44 5.46 -21.26
CA MET A 79 13.94 4.13 -20.91
C MET A 79 14.65 3.00 -21.70
N SER A 80 15.59 3.34 -22.58
CA SER A 80 16.31 2.37 -23.43
C SER A 80 17.82 2.38 -23.21
N VAL A 81 18.41 3.53 -22.89
CA VAL A 81 19.87 3.71 -22.81
C VAL A 81 20.30 3.97 -21.36
N HIS A 82 21.32 3.24 -20.91
CA HIS A 82 21.99 3.53 -19.64
C HIS A 82 23.17 4.48 -19.87
N ILE A 83 23.16 5.64 -19.21
CA ILE A 83 24.25 6.63 -19.25
C ILE A 83 24.87 6.72 -17.84
N PRO A 84 26.00 6.03 -17.59
CA PRO A 84 26.67 6.06 -16.29
C PRO A 84 26.97 7.48 -15.81
N GLY A 85 26.89 7.71 -14.50
CA GLY A 85 27.18 9.02 -13.91
C GLY A 85 26.10 10.08 -14.14
N SER A 86 24.91 9.69 -14.63
CA SER A 86 23.79 10.62 -14.78
C SER A 86 22.97 10.81 -13.51
N SER A 87 22.18 11.89 -13.50
CA SER A 87 21.48 12.36 -12.29
C SER A 87 20.12 11.72 -12.02
N SER A 88 19.46 11.15 -13.04
CA SER A 88 18.13 10.56 -12.88
C SER A 88 18.22 9.04 -12.88
N VAL A 89 17.64 8.42 -11.86
CA VAL A 89 17.44 6.96 -11.77
C VAL A 89 16.09 6.62 -12.40
N CYS A 90 16.10 5.98 -13.57
CA CYS A 90 14.91 5.60 -14.32
C CYS A 90 14.52 4.17 -13.97
N ILE A 91 13.46 3.99 -13.17
CA ILE A 91 12.93 2.67 -12.82
C ILE A 91 12.20 2.09 -14.04
N HIS A 92 12.62 0.90 -14.45
CA HIS A 92 11.97 0.15 -15.53
C HIS A 92 10.88 -0.77 -15.03
N SER A 93 11.16 -1.50 -13.94
CA SER A 93 10.24 -2.49 -13.39
C SER A 93 10.34 -2.54 -11.87
N VAL A 94 9.19 -2.69 -11.22
CA VAL A 94 9.05 -3.04 -9.80
C VAL A 94 8.07 -4.20 -9.71
N CYS A 95 8.56 -5.39 -9.39
CA CYS A 95 7.73 -6.60 -9.41
C CYS A 95 7.91 -7.44 -8.15
N VAL A 96 6.82 -8.08 -7.74
CA VAL A 96 6.79 -9.06 -6.66
C VAL A 96 6.11 -10.31 -7.20
N SER A 97 6.72 -11.47 -6.93
CA SER A 97 6.15 -12.78 -7.24
C SER A 97 4.72 -12.90 -6.72
N SER A 98 3.84 -13.50 -7.52
CA SER A 98 2.41 -13.62 -7.20
C SER A 98 2.14 -14.18 -5.78
N ALA A 99 2.89 -15.20 -5.37
CA ALA A 99 2.80 -15.83 -4.05
C ALA A 99 3.24 -14.94 -2.86
N ASN A 100 3.96 -13.84 -3.12
CA ASN A 100 4.47 -12.92 -2.09
C ASN A 100 3.84 -11.52 -2.17
N ARG A 101 2.83 -11.31 -3.03
CA ARG A 101 2.02 -10.08 -3.06
C ARG A 101 1.14 -9.99 -1.81
N GLY A 102 0.67 -8.77 -1.48
CA GLY A 102 -0.15 -8.52 -0.29
C GLY A 102 0.58 -8.60 1.06
N GLN A 103 1.84 -9.03 1.09
CA GLN A 103 2.62 -9.20 2.33
C GLN A 103 3.58 -8.02 2.61
N GLY A 104 3.34 -6.87 1.98
CA GLY A 104 4.19 -5.67 2.11
C GLY A 104 5.59 -5.77 1.48
N VAL A 105 5.91 -6.84 0.73
CA VAL A 105 7.23 -7.05 0.11
C VAL A 105 7.59 -5.90 -0.84
N GLY A 106 6.66 -5.48 -1.70
CA GLY A 106 6.89 -4.39 -2.67
C GLY A 106 7.21 -3.07 -1.98
N SER A 107 6.47 -2.71 -0.93
CA SER A 107 6.73 -1.48 -0.17
C SER A 107 8.06 -1.53 0.57
N LYS A 108 8.43 -2.68 1.16
CA LYS A 108 9.73 -2.84 1.84
C LYS A 108 10.88 -2.77 0.84
N LEU A 109 10.75 -3.42 -0.31
CA LEU A 109 11.73 -3.40 -1.39
C LEU A 109 11.93 -1.99 -1.97
N LEU A 110 10.85 -1.29 -2.28
CA LEU A 110 10.94 0.07 -2.82
C LEU A 110 11.53 1.05 -1.80
N ARG A 111 11.14 0.94 -0.53
CA ARG A 111 11.72 1.77 0.55
C ARG A 111 13.21 1.53 0.72
N GLU A 112 13.64 0.27 0.74
CA GLU A 112 15.07 -0.08 0.79
C GLU A 112 15.82 0.47 -0.43
N TYR A 113 15.23 0.36 -1.62
CA TYR A 113 15.82 0.88 -2.85
C TYR A 113 16.06 2.39 -2.78
N ILE A 114 15.03 3.15 -2.39
CA ILE A 114 15.12 4.61 -2.23
C ILE A 114 16.16 4.97 -1.16
N ALA A 115 16.16 4.29 -0.02
CA ALA A 115 17.11 4.56 1.07
C ALA A 115 18.58 4.36 0.63
N ARG A 116 18.86 3.36 -0.22
CA ARG A 116 20.20 3.16 -0.80
C ARG A 116 20.58 4.30 -1.74
N LEU A 117 19.66 4.74 -2.59
CA LEU A 117 19.89 5.85 -3.51
C LEU A 117 20.08 7.18 -2.78
N GLU A 118 19.28 7.45 -1.74
CA GLU A 118 19.43 8.61 -0.86
C GLU A 118 20.78 8.60 -0.13
N THR A 119 21.23 7.43 0.34
CA THR A 119 22.53 7.29 0.98
C THR A 119 23.65 7.59 0.00
N ALA A 120 23.59 7.03 -1.22
CA ALA A 120 24.57 7.31 -2.27
C ALA A 120 24.60 8.80 -2.68
N HIS A 121 23.43 9.45 -2.75
CA HIS A 121 23.32 10.89 -2.97
C HIS A 121 23.96 11.70 -1.83
N ARG A 122 23.58 11.41 -0.59
CA ARG A 122 24.04 12.13 0.61
C ARG A 122 25.55 12.02 0.81
N GLU A 123 26.11 10.84 0.57
CA GLU A 123 27.54 10.56 0.63
C GLU A 123 28.30 11.08 -0.60
N LYS A 124 27.58 11.61 -1.60
CA LYS A 124 28.13 12.05 -2.89
C LYS A 124 28.93 10.96 -3.61
N SER A 125 28.62 9.69 -3.32
CA SER A 125 29.23 8.54 -4.00
C SER A 125 28.58 8.28 -5.37
N ALA A 126 27.37 8.81 -5.58
CA ALA A 126 26.72 8.84 -6.88
C ALA A 126 26.03 10.20 -7.15
N PRO A 127 25.93 10.63 -8.42
CA PRO A 127 25.36 11.93 -8.78
C PRO A 127 23.82 11.93 -8.83
N TYR A 128 23.16 10.96 -8.19
CA TYR A 128 21.71 10.82 -8.22
C TYR A 128 21.03 12.05 -7.62
N GLN A 129 20.03 12.60 -8.30
CA GLN A 129 19.26 13.76 -7.85
C GLN A 129 17.76 13.46 -7.83
N ARG A 130 17.30 12.48 -8.59
CA ARG A 130 15.89 12.11 -8.68
C ARG A 130 15.71 10.67 -9.10
N ILE A 131 14.54 10.14 -8.79
CA ILE A 131 14.06 8.84 -9.24
C ILE A 131 12.81 9.09 -10.08
N LEU A 132 12.75 8.49 -11.25
CA LEU A 132 11.66 8.60 -12.22
C LEU A 132 11.08 7.22 -12.49
N LEU A 133 9.76 7.14 -12.62
CA LEU A 133 9.06 5.94 -13.07
C LEU A 133 7.80 6.30 -13.85
N ILE A 134 7.30 5.34 -14.62
CA ILE A 134 5.93 5.37 -15.12
C ILE A 134 5.09 4.32 -14.41
N THR A 135 3.81 4.60 -14.24
CA THR A 135 2.86 3.65 -13.66
C THR A 135 1.44 3.85 -14.18
N HIS A 136 0.60 2.84 -14.01
CA HIS A 136 -0.84 2.97 -14.20
C HIS A 136 -1.49 3.68 -13.00
N GLU A 137 -2.61 4.36 -13.26
CA GLU A 137 -3.31 5.17 -12.26
C GLU A 137 -3.72 4.39 -10.99
N ASN A 138 -4.06 3.11 -11.12
CA ASN A 138 -4.42 2.25 -9.98
C ASN A 138 -3.28 2.01 -8.99
N LEU A 139 -2.01 2.23 -9.39
CA LEU A 139 -0.83 2.10 -8.54
C LEU A 139 -0.32 3.44 -8.01
N ARG A 140 -0.96 4.57 -8.36
CA ARG A 140 -0.56 5.92 -7.92
C ARG A 140 -0.34 6.00 -6.41
N LYS A 141 -1.33 5.58 -5.61
CA LYS A 141 -1.25 5.64 -4.14
C LYS A 141 -0.09 4.82 -3.57
N PHE A 142 0.28 3.70 -4.21
CA PHE A 142 1.41 2.88 -3.78
C PHE A 142 2.73 3.64 -3.87
N TYR A 143 2.95 4.38 -4.97
CA TYR A 143 4.14 5.19 -5.17
C TYR A 143 4.10 6.51 -4.40
N GLU A 144 2.92 7.14 -4.23
CA GLU A 144 2.77 8.31 -3.36
C GLU A 144 3.15 7.98 -1.90
N LYS A 145 2.73 6.83 -1.38
CA LYS A 145 3.15 6.33 -0.05
C LYS A 145 4.66 6.08 0.04
N ALA A 146 5.36 5.89 -1.08
CA ALA A 146 6.80 5.76 -1.16
C ALA A 146 7.52 7.10 -1.40
N GLY A 147 6.81 8.23 -1.41
CA GLY A 147 7.38 9.57 -1.58
C GLY A 147 7.49 10.05 -3.02
N PHE A 148 6.79 9.42 -3.96
CA PHE A 148 6.71 9.90 -5.35
C PHE A 148 5.57 10.90 -5.53
N GLU A 149 5.84 11.95 -6.28
CA GLU A 149 4.89 12.93 -6.76
C GLU A 149 4.32 12.52 -8.11
N TRP A 150 3.02 12.79 -8.31
CA TRP A 150 2.36 12.61 -9.59
C TRP A 150 2.73 13.73 -10.56
N VAL A 151 3.38 13.41 -11.69
CA VAL A 151 3.76 14.40 -12.71
C VAL A 151 2.63 14.59 -13.72
N GLY A 152 2.02 13.50 -14.20
CA GLY A 152 0.95 13.53 -15.19
C GLY A 152 1.10 12.44 -16.24
N ALA A 153 0.40 12.60 -17.37
CA ALA A 153 0.47 11.64 -18.48
C ALA A 153 1.91 11.53 -19.01
N SER A 154 2.41 10.30 -19.18
CA SER A 154 3.76 10.08 -19.70
C SER A 154 3.77 10.13 -21.22
N ALA A 155 4.89 10.61 -21.78
CA ALA A 155 5.20 10.48 -23.20
C ALA A 155 5.64 9.05 -23.58
N VAL A 156 5.96 8.22 -22.58
CA VAL A 156 6.35 6.82 -22.74
C VAL A 156 5.18 5.93 -22.30
N ALA A 157 4.81 4.99 -23.15
CA ALA A 157 3.77 4.01 -22.86
C ALA A 157 4.20 2.63 -23.35
N HIS A 158 3.75 1.61 -22.63
CA HIS A 158 3.83 0.21 -23.03
C HIS A 158 2.41 -0.35 -23.10
N GLY A 159 2.11 -1.16 -24.11
CA GLY A 159 0.77 -1.71 -24.31
C GLY A 159 -0.29 -0.67 -24.68
N SER A 160 -1.55 -0.97 -24.35
CA SER A 160 -2.73 -0.23 -24.81
C SER A 160 -3.31 0.76 -23.78
N LEU A 161 -2.90 0.65 -22.51
CA LEU A 161 -3.39 1.51 -21.43
C LEU A 161 -2.50 2.74 -21.25
N PRO A 162 -3.06 3.87 -20.78
CA PRO A 162 -2.27 5.06 -20.51
C PRO A 162 -1.32 4.84 -19.32
N TRP A 163 -0.12 5.42 -19.46
CA TRP A 163 0.91 5.46 -18.44
C TRP A 163 1.11 6.88 -17.94
N TYR A 164 1.47 7.01 -16.68
CA TYR A 164 1.64 8.29 -16.02
C TYR A 164 3.00 8.34 -15.34
N GLU A 165 3.68 9.46 -15.50
CA GLU A 165 4.98 9.68 -14.90
C GLU A 165 4.83 10.09 -13.43
N MET A 166 5.72 9.54 -12.61
CA MET A 166 5.92 9.93 -11.23
C MET A 166 7.40 10.15 -10.96
N ARG A 167 7.69 11.04 -10.01
CA ARG A 167 9.06 11.39 -9.64
C ARG A 167 9.24 11.56 -8.14
N THR A 168 10.44 11.34 -7.65
CA THR A 168 10.86 11.83 -6.33
C THR A 168 12.24 12.47 -6.44
N ILE A 169 12.47 13.54 -5.69
CA ILE A 169 13.72 14.30 -5.70
C ILE A 169 14.54 13.89 -4.47
N LEU A 170 15.76 13.43 -4.70
CA LEU A 170 16.68 13.04 -3.65
C LEU A 170 17.26 14.29 -3.00
N GLY A 171 17.24 14.34 -1.67
CA GLY A 171 17.78 15.46 -0.89
C GLY A 171 16.85 16.67 -0.78
N SER A 172 15.75 16.76 -1.54
CA SER A 172 14.68 17.69 -1.20
C SER A 172 13.90 17.09 -0.03
N GLY A 173 13.94 17.74 1.13
CA GLY A 173 13.16 17.29 2.28
C GLY A 173 11.66 17.34 1.97
N SER A 174 11.09 16.22 1.55
CA SER A 174 9.72 15.85 1.92
C SER A 174 9.85 14.93 3.13
N THR A 175 9.88 15.57 4.31
CA THR A 175 10.09 15.01 5.66
C THR A 175 11.24 14.01 5.80
N ALA A 176 12.48 14.54 5.71
CA ALA A 176 13.50 14.02 6.62
C ALA A 176 13.02 14.36 8.04
N LEU A 177 12.86 13.34 8.90
CA LEU A 177 13.09 13.53 10.32
C LEU A 177 14.38 14.32 10.46
N GLU A 178 14.28 15.57 10.90
CA GLU A 178 15.45 16.36 11.25
C GLU A 178 16.31 15.57 12.22
N SER A 179 17.62 15.55 11.95
CA SER A 179 18.62 15.00 12.86
C SER A 179 18.32 15.47 14.27
N PRO A 180 18.03 14.58 15.22
CA PRO A 180 17.55 15.03 16.51
C PRO A 180 18.72 15.69 17.26
N PRO A 181 18.45 16.74 18.07
CA PRO A 181 19.47 17.44 18.82
C PRO A 181 20.24 16.46 19.73
N GLN A 182 21.51 16.77 19.97
CA GLN A 182 22.41 15.94 20.79
C GLN A 182 21.74 15.60 22.14
N GLY A 183 21.46 14.31 22.34
CA GLY A 183 20.64 13.76 23.44
C GLY A 183 19.65 12.66 22.99
N ALA A 184 19.42 12.52 21.69
CA ALA A 184 18.42 11.59 21.13
C ALA A 184 18.71 10.08 21.34
N PHE A 185 19.98 9.70 21.54
CA PHE A 185 20.32 8.30 21.80
C PHE A 185 19.81 7.81 23.17
N GLU A 186 19.66 8.69 24.15
CA GLU A 186 19.02 8.35 25.44
C GLU A 186 17.49 8.26 25.33
N ALA A 187 16.89 8.90 24.31
CA ALA A 187 15.45 8.77 24.03
C ALA A 187 15.10 7.51 23.21
N LEU A 188 16.02 6.98 22.40
CA LEU A 188 15.85 5.74 21.63
C LEU A 188 15.83 4.46 22.47
N GLN A 189 16.21 4.54 23.74
CA GLN A 189 16.00 3.46 24.71
C GLN A 189 14.64 3.54 25.42
N ARG A 190 13.81 4.54 25.10
CA ARG A 190 12.40 4.54 25.53
C ARG A 190 11.59 3.73 24.52
N PRO A 191 10.67 2.87 25.00
CA PRO A 191 9.78 2.14 24.11
C PRO A 191 9.03 3.13 23.22
N SER A 192 9.00 2.83 21.92
CA SER A 192 8.23 3.54 20.91
C SER A 192 6.81 3.77 21.41
N ASN A 193 6.29 5.00 21.25
CA ASN A 193 4.86 5.26 21.46
C ASN A 193 4.08 4.15 20.75
N GLU A 194 3.37 3.35 21.54
CA GLU A 194 2.43 2.36 21.06
C GLU A 194 1.48 3.07 20.09
N ASN A 195 1.29 2.55 18.87
CA ASN A 195 0.17 2.99 18.06
C ASN A 195 -1.08 2.89 18.94
N PRO A 196 -1.86 3.96 19.15
CA PRO A 196 -2.93 3.95 20.13
C PRO A 196 -3.88 2.80 19.80
N ALA A 197 -4.09 1.92 20.78
CA ALA A 197 -4.89 0.73 20.59
C ALA A 197 -6.31 1.14 20.16
N PRO A 198 -6.90 0.47 19.14
CA PRO A 198 -8.24 0.77 18.68
C PRO A 198 -9.24 0.58 19.82
N ARG A 199 -9.93 1.65 20.21
CA ARG A 199 -11.00 1.57 21.21
C ARG A 199 -12.26 1.03 20.52
N LEU A 200 -12.79 -0.10 20.97
CA LEU A 200 -14.00 -0.71 20.38
C LEU A 200 -15.28 -0.02 20.84
N LEU A 201 -16.33 -0.06 20.01
CA LEU A 201 -17.63 0.57 20.31
C LEU A 201 -18.20 0.12 21.66
N SER A 202 -18.05 -1.16 22.01
CA SER A 202 -18.54 -1.75 23.27
C SER A 202 -17.93 -1.11 24.54
N SER A 203 -16.82 -0.38 24.40
CA SER A 203 -16.17 0.32 25.52
C SER A 203 -16.66 1.76 25.72
N PHE A 204 -17.53 2.28 24.84
CA PHE A 204 -18.14 3.60 24.98
C PHE A 204 -19.48 3.49 25.72
N PRO A 205 -19.64 4.11 26.91
CA PRO A 205 -20.87 3.99 27.70
C PRO A 205 -22.13 4.51 26.99
N GLY A 206 -21.99 5.56 26.17
CA GLY A 206 -23.07 6.14 25.38
C GLY A 206 -23.22 5.51 23.99
N GLY A 207 -22.39 4.53 23.61
CA GLY A 207 -22.45 3.85 22.31
C GLY A 207 -22.23 4.81 21.13
N ILE A 208 -23.10 4.74 20.12
CA ILE A 208 -23.03 5.57 18.90
C ILE A 208 -22.99 7.09 19.19
N PRO A 209 -23.84 7.64 20.08
CA PRO A 209 -23.74 9.04 20.50
C PRO A 209 -22.34 9.52 20.90
N ASP A 210 -21.53 8.66 21.54
CA ASP A 210 -20.18 9.05 21.97
C ASP A 210 -19.18 9.15 20.80
N VAL A 211 -19.46 8.41 19.72
CA VAL A 211 -18.61 8.28 18.53
C VAL A 211 -19.19 8.95 17.29
N SER A 212 -20.24 9.75 17.44
CA SER A 212 -20.87 10.51 16.36
C SER A 212 -20.97 11.99 16.68
N PHE A 213 -20.99 12.84 15.65
CA PHE A 213 -21.33 14.26 15.82
C PHE A 213 -22.82 14.42 16.10
N ASN A 214 -23.16 15.27 17.06
CA ASN A 214 -24.52 15.49 17.53
C ASN A 214 -25.16 16.71 16.83
N GLU A 215 -25.15 16.71 15.49
CA GLU A 215 -25.83 17.70 14.67
C GLU A 215 -27.17 17.13 14.13
N PRO A 216 -28.28 17.90 14.12
CA PRO A 216 -29.62 17.37 13.82
C PRO A 216 -29.81 16.83 12.39
N SER A 217 -28.97 17.22 11.44
CA SER A 217 -29.17 16.94 10.01
C SER A 217 -28.22 15.88 9.41
N LEU A 218 -27.12 15.52 10.10
CA LEU A 218 -26.19 14.50 9.62
C LEU A 218 -25.30 13.96 10.76
N ARG A 219 -25.61 12.77 11.29
CA ARG A 219 -24.72 12.11 12.25
C ARG A 219 -23.54 11.48 11.51
N SER A 220 -22.36 12.09 11.59
CA SER A 220 -21.12 11.54 11.00
C SER A 220 -20.20 10.94 12.05
N ASN A 221 -19.25 10.09 11.65
CA ASN A 221 -18.27 9.51 12.58
C ASN A 221 -17.37 10.59 13.19
N LYS A 222 -17.32 10.65 14.52
CA LYS A 222 -16.55 11.66 15.26
C LYS A 222 -15.04 11.39 15.25
N PHE A 223 -14.65 10.12 15.18
CA PHE A 223 -13.26 9.67 15.24
C PHE A 223 -12.85 8.99 13.94
N ASP A 224 -11.55 8.93 13.69
CA ASP A 224 -10.99 8.05 12.67
C ASP A 224 -11.34 6.60 13.03
N LEU A 225 -11.83 5.87 12.03
CA LEU A 225 -12.12 4.45 12.14
C LEU A 225 -10.84 3.67 11.89
N LEU A 226 -10.49 2.79 12.81
CA LEU A 226 -9.30 1.95 12.78
C LEU A 226 -9.66 0.49 12.53
N CYS A 227 -8.67 -0.28 12.07
CA CYS A 227 -8.74 -1.73 12.13
C CYS A 227 -8.91 -2.16 13.60
N PRO A 228 -9.89 -3.00 13.96
CA PRO A 228 -10.14 -3.38 15.35
C PRO A 228 -9.06 -4.31 15.92
N ARG A 229 -8.14 -4.84 15.09
CA ARG A 229 -7.00 -5.63 15.55
C ARG A 229 -5.95 -4.71 16.19
N SER A 230 -5.71 -4.92 17.49
CA SER A 230 -4.80 -4.11 18.31
C SER A 230 -3.37 -4.04 17.76
N SER A 231 -2.88 -5.10 17.13
CA SER A 231 -1.55 -5.14 16.52
C SER A 231 -1.45 -4.52 15.13
N CYS A 232 -2.57 -4.08 14.52
CA CYS A 232 -2.59 -3.56 13.15
C CYS A 232 -2.47 -2.03 13.11
N GLY A 233 -3.35 -1.32 13.82
CA GLY A 233 -3.34 0.15 13.87
C GLY A 233 -3.69 0.88 12.56
N SER A 234 -4.06 0.15 11.50
CA SER A 234 -4.42 0.73 10.20
C SER A 234 -5.65 1.65 10.30
N VAL A 235 -5.57 2.84 9.69
CA VAL A 235 -6.74 3.73 9.51
C VAL A 235 -7.57 3.21 8.36
N ILE A 236 -8.84 2.93 8.63
CA ILE A 236 -9.83 2.49 7.64
C ILE A 236 -10.51 3.70 7.00
N LEU A 237 -10.90 4.69 7.81
CA LEU A 237 -11.64 5.85 7.37
C LEU A 237 -11.36 7.04 8.29
N ASN A 238 -11.18 8.24 7.73
CA ASN A 238 -11.03 9.45 8.52
C ASN A 238 -12.35 9.85 9.21
N HIS A 239 -12.25 10.61 10.30
CA HIS A 239 -13.40 11.25 10.93
C HIS A 239 -14.18 12.13 9.95
N GLY A 240 -15.49 12.25 10.15
CA GLY A 240 -16.40 13.10 9.38
C GLY A 240 -16.84 12.55 8.02
N VAL A 241 -16.24 11.45 7.54
CA VAL A 241 -16.48 10.91 6.19
C VAL A 241 -17.74 10.05 6.12
N ALA A 242 -17.97 9.16 7.09
CA ALA A 242 -19.12 8.26 7.09
C ALA A 242 -20.35 8.90 7.74
N LYS A 243 -21.52 8.55 7.20
CA LYS A 243 -22.83 8.88 7.77
C LYS A 243 -23.36 7.69 8.57
N PHE A 244 -23.92 7.94 9.74
CA PHE A 244 -24.55 6.94 10.58
C PHE A 244 -25.93 6.58 10.04
N ILE A 245 -26.20 5.27 9.89
CA ILE A 245 -27.50 4.73 9.50
C ILE A 245 -27.82 3.49 10.32
N GLU A 246 -29.07 3.37 10.76
CA GLU A 246 -29.63 2.13 11.28
C GLU A 246 -30.39 1.43 10.14
N ALA A 247 -29.93 0.25 9.76
CA ALA A 247 -30.49 -0.52 8.64
C ALA A 247 -30.47 -2.02 8.95
N ALA A 248 -31.19 -2.80 8.14
CA ALA A 248 -31.21 -4.25 8.28
C ALA A 248 -29.78 -4.84 8.29
N SER A 249 -29.58 -5.83 9.14
CA SER A 249 -28.35 -6.62 9.16
C SER A 249 -28.21 -7.43 7.87
N VAL A 250 -26.98 -7.78 7.54
CA VAL A 250 -26.63 -8.57 6.35
C VAL A 250 -25.77 -9.75 6.77
N GLN A 251 -26.08 -10.93 6.25
CA GLN A 251 -25.24 -12.10 6.45
C GLN A 251 -23.94 -11.91 5.66
N MET A 252 -22.88 -11.54 6.37
CA MET A 252 -21.55 -11.33 5.80
C MET A 252 -20.62 -12.53 5.96
N GLU A 253 -20.93 -13.47 6.86
CA GLU A 253 -20.05 -14.60 7.13
C GLU A 253 -20.19 -15.69 6.06
N PRO A 254 -19.10 -16.11 5.41
CA PRO A 254 -19.12 -17.24 4.49
C PRO A 254 -19.37 -18.55 5.24
N ALA A 255 -20.26 -19.40 4.71
CA ALA A 255 -20.73 -20.63 5.36
C ALA A 255 -19.61 -21.63 5.77
N ASN A 256 -18.42 -21.53 5.16
CA ASN A 256 -17.31 -22.46 5.33
C ASN A 256 -16.05 -21.83 5.95
N HIS A 257 -16.11 -20.61 6.49
CA HIS A 257 -14.95 -19.98 7.11
C HIS A 257 -15.22 -19.61 8.57
N PRO A 258 -14.35 -20.00 9.52
CA PRO A 258 -14.51 -19.61 10.91
C PRO A 258 -14.36 -18.08 11.03
N ARG A 259 -15.33 -17.45 11.68
CA ARG A 259 -15.31 -16.01 11.98
C ARG A 259 -14.10 -15.69 12.85
N ASP A 260 -13.40 -14.61 12.53
CA ASP A 260 -12.32 -14.10 13.39
C ASP A 260 -12.91 -13.71 14.77
N PRO A 261 -12.34 -14.17 15.89
CA PRO A 261 -12.82 -13.88 17.24
C PRO A 261 -12.94 -12.37 17.55
N LEU A 262 -12.19 -11.53 16.85
CA LEU A 262 -12.21 -10.08 17.00
C LEU A 262 -13.46 -9.42 16.39
N LEU A 263 -14.20 -10.14 15.54
CA LEU A 263 -15.38 -9.62 14.86
C LEU A 263 -16.66 -10.12 15.55
N LEU A 264 -17.42 -9.17 16.11
CA LEU A 264 -18.69 -9.47 16.76
C LEU A 264 -19.71 -10.04 15.77
N ALA A 265 -20.50 -11.01 16.24
CA ALA A 265 -21.64 -11.54 15.49
C ALA A 265 -22.62 -10.39 15.20
N LEU A 266 -23.03 -10.26 13.93
CA LEU A 266 -24.15 -9.39 13.61
C LEU A 266 -25.47 -10.13 13.82
N PRO A 267 -26.54 -9.43 14.19
CA PRO A 267 -27.84 -10.05 14.39
C PRO A 267 -28.37 -10.60 13.05
N GLU A 268 -29.16 -11.67 13.08
CA GLU A 268 -29.70 -12.26 11.85
C GLU A 268 -30.78 -11.36 11.22
N PRO A 269 -30.82 -11.21 9.88
CA PRO A 269 -31.89 -10.48 9.21
C PRO A 269 -33.27 -11.08 9.57
N PRO A 270 -34.32 -10.27 9.81
CA PRO A 270 -34.47 -8.85 9.47
C PRO A 270 -34.09 -7.88 10.59
N ALA A 271 -33.33 -8.31 11.61
CA ALA A 271 -32.92 -7.43 12.69
C ALA A 271 -32.11 -6.23 12.18
N VAL A 272 -32.26 -5.08 12.84
CA VAL A 272 -31.55 -3.84 12.52
C VAL A 272 -30.20 -3.81 13.23
N THR A 273 -29.19 -3.26 12.56
CA THR A 273 -27.87 -2.98 13.12
C THR A 273 -27.39 -1.59 12.71
N GLN A 274 -26.29 -1.17 13.32
CA GLN A 274 -25.70 0.15 13.19
C GLN A 274 -24.58 0.15 12.15
N TRP A 275 -24.68 1.07 11.19
CA TRP A 275 -23.76 1.17 10.06
C TRP A 275 -23.16 2.58 9.91
N TRP A 276 -21.91 2.59 9.46
CA TRP A 276 -21.26 3.73 8.83
C TRP A 276 -21.40 3.57 7.32
N LEU A 277 -22.22 4.41 6.70
CA LEU A 277 -22.36 4.51 5.25
C LEU A 277 -21.32 5.47 4.69
N VAL A 278 -20.56 4.99 3.71
CA VAL A 278 -19.62 5.76 2.90
C VAL A 278 -20.13 5.77 1.47
N ALA A 279 -20.22 6.95 0.87
CA ALA A 279 -20.70 7.18 -0.48
C ALA A 279 -20.18 8.54 -0.97
N PRO A 280 -20.02 8.77 -2.29
CA PRO A 280 -20.41 7.88 -3.39
C PRO A 280 -19.29 6.96 -3.88
N SER A 281 -18.09 7.03 -3.30
CA SER A 281 -16.90 6.38 -3.84
C SER A 281 -16.15 5.59 -2.78
N ALA A 282 -15.59 4.45 -3.20
CA ALA A 282 -14.63 3.68 -2.40
C ALA A 282 -13.33 4.46 -2.12
N MET A 283 -13.07 5.56 -2.85
CA MET A 283 -11.86 6.38 -2.71
C MET A 283 -11.79 7.13 -1.37
N GLU A 284 -12.91 7.24 -0.66
CA GLU A 284 -13.02 7.82 0.68
C GLU A 284 -12.33 6.98 1.76
N PHE A 285 -12.10 5.69 1.50
CA PHE A 285 -11.38 4.82 2.43
C PHE A 285 -9.87 4.99 2.31
N GLU A 286 -9.20 4.90 3.46
CA GLU A 286 -7.74 4.95 3.55
C GLU A 286 -7.13 3.57 3.23
N ASN A 287 -7.55 2.52 3.93
CA ASN A 287 -6.99 1.16 3.80
C ASN A 287 -8.07 0.06 3.89
N ILE A 288 -9.02 0.07 2.94
CA ILE A 288 -10.01 -1.01 2.78
C ILE A 288 -9.73 -1.86 1.53
N GLY A 289 -9.85 -3.18 1.66
CA GLY A 289 -9.80 -4.16 0.58
C GLY A 289 -11.18 -4.75 0.30
N PHE A 290 -11.35 -5.29 -0.92
CA PHE A 290 -12.61 -5.86 -1.39
C PHE A 290 -12.43 -7.33 -1.75
N SER A 291 -13.34 -8.19 -1.29
CA SER A 291 -13.38 -9.59 -1.72
C SER A 291 -13.89 -9.72 -3.17
N HIS A 292 -13.76 -10.92 -3.73
CA HIS A 292 -14.59 -11.33 -4.85
C HIS A 292 -16.08 -11.26 -4.47
N ALA A 293 -16.94 -11.02 -5.47
CA ALA A 293 -18.38 -10.93 -5.24
C ALA A 293 -18.95 -12.29 -4.81
N ILE A 294 -19.72 -12.29 -3.73
CA ILE A 294 -20.44 -13.45 -3.21
C ILE A 294 -21.95 -13.21 -3.30
N LYS A 295 -22.74 -14.28 -3.44
CA LYS A 295 -24.20 -14.19 -3.39
C LYS A 295 -24.66 -14.16 -1.94
N SER A 296 -25.37 -13.11 -1.54
CA SER A 296 -26.03 -13.02 -0.23
C SER A 296 -27.46 -12.49 -0.42
N LEU A 297 -28.45 -13.23 0.09
CA LEU A 297 -29.89 -12.92 -0.04
C LEU A 297 -30.37 -12.52 -1.47
N GLY A 298 -29.75 -13.07 -2.51
CA GLY A 298 -30.11 -12.79 -3.92
C GLY A 298 -29.31 -11.69 -4.61
N ASP A 299 -28.61 -10.84 -3.85
CA ASP A 299 -27.73 -9.80 -4.38
C ASP A 299 -26.27 -10.28 -4.42
N LYS A 300 -25.51 -9.78 -5.40
CA LYS A 300 -24.05 -9.94 -5.44
C LYS A 300 -23.41 -8.83 -4.62
N ILE A 301 -22.82 -9.19 -3.48
CA ILE A 301 -22.13 -8.27 -2.59
C ILE A 301 -20.63 -8.54 -2.58
N LYS A 302 -19.82 -7.51 -2.35
CA LYS A 302 -18.39 -7.63 -2.01
C LYS A 302 -18.22 -7.34 -0.53
N LEU A 303 -17.38 -8.11 0.13
CA LEU A 303 -17.05 -7.91 1.54
C LEU A 303 -15.86 -6.95 1.66
N LEU A 304 -15.91 -6.12 2.68
CA LEU A 304 -14.87 -5.14 3.02
C LEU A 304 -13.96 -5.73 4.11
N ALA A 305 -12.65 -5.68 3.91
CA ALA A 305 -11.64 -6.12 4.87
C ALA A 305 -10.57 -5.04 5.04
N CYS A 306 -9.81 -5.08 6.14
CA CYS A 306 -8.65 -4.21 6.30
C CYS A 306 -7.60 -4.54 5.23
N ALA A 307 -7.15 -3.55 4.45
CA ALA A 307 -6.17 -3.76 3.38
C ALA A 307 -4.75 -4.08 3.89
N GLU A 308 -4.46 -3.85 5.18
CA GLU A 308 -3.13 -4.07 5.77
C GLU A 308 -2.98 -5.46 6.41
N CYS A 309 -4.06 -6.05 6.93
CA CYS A 309 -3.98 -7.32 7.66
C CYS A 309 -5.08 -8.33 7.28
N ASP A 310 -5.85 -8.04 6.23
CA ASP A 310 -6.95 -8.86 5.71
C ASP A 310 -8.06 -9.20 6.72
N LEU A 311 -8.09 -8.52 7.87
CA LEU A 311 -9.15 -8.71 8.86
C LEU A 311 -10.49 -8.26 8.27
N GLY A 312 -11.43 -9.20 8.17
CA GLY A 312 -12.78 -8.96 7.70
C GLY A 312 -13.70 -10.16 7.95
N PRO A 313 -15.01 -10.02 7.69
CA PRO A 313 -15.63 -8.87 7.03
C PRO A 313 -15.95 -7.73 8.01
N LEU A 314 -15.42 -6.53 7.73
CA LEU A 314 -15.72 -5.29 8.46
C LEU A 314 -17.03 -4.65 7.96
N GLY A 315 -17.40 -4.95 6.72
CA GLY A 315 -18.53 -4.35 6.03
C GLY A 315 -18.80 -4.98 4.66
N TRP A 316 -19.67 -4.34 3.88
CA TRP A 316 -20.06 -4.82 2.56
C TRP A 316 -20.43 -3.68 1.60
N CYS A 317 -20.45 -3.99 0.30
CA CYS A 317 -21.06 -3.14 -0.74
C CYS A 317 -21.70 -4.01 -1.82
N LYS A 318 -22.63 -3.44 -2.60
CA LYS A 318 -23.16 -4.13 -3.80
C LYS A 318 -22.13 -4.10 -4.92
N GLU A 319 -22.08 -5.16 -5.73
CA GLU A 319 -21.23 -5.18 -6.92
C GLU A 319 -21.64 -4.04 -7.88
N GLY A 320 -20.71 -3.11 -8.16
CA GLY A 320 -20.98 -1.92 -8.98
C GLY A 320 -21.76 -0.81 -8.29
N GLY A 321 -22.06 -0.93 -7.00
CA GLY A 321 -22.72 0.10 -6.20
C GLY A 321 -21.77 1.22 -5.76
N THR A 322 -22.36 2.36 -5.37
CA THR A 322 -21.67 3.56 -4.87
C THR A 322 -21.77 3.71 -3.34
N GLU A 323 -22.39 2.74 -2.68
CA GLU A 323 -22.63 2.72 -1.23
C GLU A 323 -21.84 1.60 -0.57
N PHE A 324 -21.11 1.96 0.49
CA PHE A 324 -20.21 1.07 1.22
C PHE A 324 -20.56 1.14 2.70
N TRP A 325 -20.83 -0.02 3.29
CA TRP A 325 -21.43 -0.13 4.62
C TRP A 325 -20.45 -0.79 5.58
N LEU A 326 -19.92 -0.06 6.56
CA LEU A 326 -19.10 -0.60 7.63
C LEU A 326 -19.94 -0.82 8.89
N ALA A 327 -19.85 -2.00 9.52
CA ALA A 327 -20.56 -2.24 10.76
C ALA A 327 -19.88 -1.47 11.90
N CYS A 328 -20.61 -0.63 12.62
CA CYS A 328 -20.04 0.20 13.71
C CYS A 328 -19.38 -0.65 14.81
N SER A 329 -19.89 -1.87 15.03
CA SER A 329 -19.36 -2.83 16.01
C SER A 329 -18.09 -3.56 15.56
N ARG A 330 -17.69 -3.44 14.28
CA ARG A 330 -16.54 -4.14 13.68
C ARG A 330 -15.39 -3.21 13.32
N VAL A 331 -15.40 -1.97 13.80
CA VAL A 331 -14.30 -1.01 13.61
C VAL A 331 -13.80 -0.53 14.97
N GLY A 332 -12.53 -0.14 15.02
CA GLY A 332 -11.95 0.58 16.13
C GLY A 332 -12.14 2.09 15.99
N TYR A 333 -12.06 2.81 17.09
CA TYR A 333 -12.15 4.27 17.12
C TYR A 333 -10.86 4.83 17.71
N ARG A 334 -10.25 5.81 17.03
CA ARG A 334 -9.07 6.49 17.52
C ARG A 334 -9.45 7.50 18.61
N THR A 335 -9.19 7.15 19.87
CA THR A 335 -9.39 8.06 21.01
C THR A 335 -8.04 8.44 21.58
N SER A 336 -7.51 9.59 21.13
CA SER A 336 -6.27 10.28 21.57
C SER A 336 -4.99 9.46 21.61
#